data_AF-A0A2V7PV15-F1
#
_entry.id   AF-A0A2V7PV15-F1
#
_cell.length_a   1.000
_cell.length_b   1.000
_cell.length_c   1.000
_cell.angle_alpha   90.00
_cell.angle_beta   90.00
_cell.angle_gamma   90.00
#
_symmetry.space_group_name_H-M   'P 1'
#
loop_
_entity.id
_entity.type
_entity.pdbx_description
1 polymer ?
#
loop_
_entity_poly.entity_id
_entity_poly.type
_entity_poly.pdbx_seq_one_letter_code
_entity_poly.pdbx_strand_id
1 'polypeptide(L)'
;MGDVLIFGVTPPFVVVQDYAFAAGAPFSDVDQRQRRLVAVLGFDVAEKLFGAAELAVGNTIRVRGVQLTVKGVIAKKGTVLGQSWDGFVMLPLTTFEALYGRRQTTVISVKMAAAVSVADGMLRAEEAMRIAHRLRPGQEDDFTVDTGEGLIAFWAKLTRVIFTVVPAVVAIGIVVGGIVIMNIMLMSVTERTHEIGILKSLGASRRDIRRQFLAESAMLSLLGGVAGLVAGSALAALVELASPLPARVTAWSVAVALGLGVSVGIVFGVYPAHRAARLDPIEALHSE
;
A
#
# COMPACT_ATOMS: atom_id res chain seq x y z
N MET A 1 6.56 -0.38 36.48
CA MET A 1 6.61 0.54 35.33
C MET A 1 7.32 -0.22 34.23
N GLY A 2 6.66 -0.41 33.07
CA GLY A 2 7.16 -1.29 32.01
C GLY A 2 8.54 -0.87 31.51
N ASP A 3 9.26 -1.81 30.94
CA ASP A 3 10.57 -1.55 30.32
C ASP A 3 10.40 -0.51 29.21
N VAL A 4 10.95 0.68 29.42
CA VAL A 4 11.02 1.74 28.41
C VAL A 4 12.37 1.62 27.71
N LEU A 5 12.36 1.60 26.39
CA LEU A 5 13.59 1.51 25.62
C LEU A 5 14.35 2.84 25.71
N ILE A 6 15.61 2.79 26.17
CA ILE A 6 16.47 3.98 26.27
C ILE A 6 17.68 3.78 25.37
N PHE A 7 17.93 4.72 24.47
CA PHE A 7 19.06 4.63 23.56
C PHE A 7 19.66 6.00 23.22
N GLY A 8 20.93 5.97 22.83
CA GLY A 8 21.69 7.14 22.40
C GLY A 8 21.54 7.38 20.89
N VAL A 9 21.35 8.63 20.49
CA VAL A 9 21.22 9.02 19.08
C VAL A 9 22.10 10.22 18.75
N THR A 10 22.46 10.35 17.48
CA THR A 10 23.06 11.58 16.94
C THR A 10 21.97 12.52 16.43
N PRO A 11 22.20 13.84 16.34
CA PRO A 11 21.20 14.79 15.82
C PRO A 11 20.56 14.40 14.47
N PRO A 12 21.30 13.87 13.47
CA PRO A 12 20.71 13.46 12.20
C PRO A 12 19.76 12.25 12.28
N PHE A 13 19.74 11.51 13.39
CA PHE A 13 18.94 10.29 13.54
C PHE A 13 17.45 10.54 13.29
N VAL A 14 16.93 11.68 13.75
CA VAL A 14 15.53 12.09 13.53
C VAL A 14 15.19 12.15 12.05
N VAL A 15 16.10 12.69 11.23
CA VAL A 15 15.92 12.84 9.77
C VAL A 15 16.03 11.49 9.06
N VAL A 16 16.96 10.65 9.51
CA VAL A 16 17.16 9.30 8.97
C VAL A 16 15.94 8.41 9.22
N GLN A 17 15.29 8.56 10.37
CA GLN A 17 14.14 7.74 10.80
C GLN A 17 12.76 8.40 10.58
N ASP A 18 12.72 9.54 9.88
CA ASP A 18 11.50 10.34 9.62
C ASP A 18 10.64 10.55 10.87
N TYR A 19 11.27 10.98 11.96
CA TYR A 19 10.54 11.35 13.17
C TYR A 19 10.07 12.80 13.09
N ALA A 20 8.76 13.01 13.22
CA ALA A 20 8.17 14.32 13.44
C ALA A 20 8.09 14.62 14.95
N PHE A 21 8.11 15.89 15.34
CA PHE A 21 7.95 16.33 16.73
C PHE A 21 6.52 16.80 16.97
N ALA A 22 5.91 16.36 18.08
CA ALA A 22 4.68 16.95 18.59
C ALA A 22 4.94 18.25 19.33
N ALA A 23 6.02 18.28 20.12
CA ALA A 23 6.40 19.45 20.93
C ALA A 23 7.92 19.56 21.12
N GLY A 24 8.40 20.77 21.31
CA GLY A 24 9.82 21.06 21.58
C GLY A 24 10.72 20.98 20.36
N ALA A 25 11.99 20.61 20.55
CA ALA A 25 13.01 20.67 19.50
C ALA A 25 13.90 19.41 19.45
N PRO A 26 14.44 19.06 18.27
CA PRO A 26 15.42 17.98 18.14
C PRO A 26 16.72 18.29 18.87
N PHE A 27 17.56 17.27 19.02
CA PHE A 27 18.94 17.47 19.47
C PHE A 27 19.72 18.33 18.47
N SER A 28 20.59 19.17 19.00
CA SER A 28 21.53 19.97 18.23
C SER A 28 22.94 19.40 18.35
N ASP A 29 23.84 19.81 17.46
CA ASP A 29 25.26 19.45 17.56
C ASP A 29 25.92 19.95 18.85
N VAL A 30 25.37 21.00 19.46
CA VAL A 30 25.84 21.53 20.74
C VAL A 30 25.49 20.55 21.87
N ASP A 31 24.27 20.01 21.88
CA ASP A 31 23.84 19.05 22.90
C ASP A 31 24.73 17.79 22.87
N GLN A 32 25.06 17.32 21.66
CA GLN A 32 25.94 16.19 21.45
C GLN A 32 27.39 16.48 21.88
N ARG A 33 27.97 17.61 21.46
CA ARG A 33 29.37 17.95 21.77
C ARG A 33 29.59 18.26 23.24
N GLN A 34 28.65 18.94 23.90
CA GLN A 34 28.76 19.35 25.30
C GLN A 34 28.21 18.31 26.29
N ARG A 35 27.77 17.13 25.83
CA ARG A 35 27.16 16.08 26.68
C ARG A 35 26.02 16.62 27.54
N ARG A 36 25.14 17.43 26.95
CA ARG A 36 24.07 18.08 27.71
C ARG A 36 23.12 17.01 28.26
N LEU A 37 22.66 17.23 29.49
CA LEU A 37 21.73 16.35 30.20
C LEU A 37 20.29 16.63 29.72
N VAL A 38 20.03 16.30 28.46
CA VAL A 38 18.73 16.48 27.81
C VAL A 38 18.21 15.16 27.27
N ALA A 39 16.89 15.04 27.17
CA ALA A 39 16.21 13.85 26.65
C ALA A 39 15.09 14.23 25.68
N VAL A 40 14.79 13.34 24.74
CA VAL A 40 13.61 13.41 23.86
C VAL A 40 12.75 12.18 24.11
N LEU A 41 11.45 12.36 24.29
CA LEU A 41 10.53 11.29 24.66
C LEU A 41 9.67 10.83 23.49
N GLY A 42 9.35 9.54 23.44
CA GLY A 42 8.25 9.04 22.65
C GLY A 42 6.91 9.49 23.24
N PHE A 43 5.87 9.54 22.39
CA PHE A 43 4.56 10.09 22.74
C PHE A 43 3.94 9.41 23.97
N ASP A 44 3.94 8.08 24.03
CA ASP A 44 3.36 7.32 25.14
C ASP A 44 4.07 7.56 26.47
N VAL A 45 5.39 7.78 26.44
CA VAL A 45 6.17 8.07 27.65
C VAL A 45 5.82 9.46 28.17
N ALA A 46 5.70 10.44 27.27
CA ALA A 46 5.31 11.81 27.63
C ALA A 46 3.87 11.85 28.19
N GLU A 47 2.92 11.18 27.53
CA GLU A 47 1.52 11.10 27.95
C GLU A 47 1.38 10.43 29.33
N LYS A 48 2.09 9.32 29.57
CA LYS A 48 2.04 8.61 30.86
C LYS A 48 2.69 9.37 32.02
N LEU A 49 3.73 10.15 31.76
CA LEU A 49 4.46 10.88 32.81
C LEU A 49 3.87 12.26 33.09
N PHE A 50 3.35 12.95 32.08
CA PHE A 50 2.97 14.35 32.15
C PHE A 50 1.52 14.63 31.72
N GLY A 51 0.77 13.62 31.27
CA GLY A 51 -0.63 13.74 30.83
C GLY A 51 -0.80 14.28 29.41
N ALA A 52 0.12 15.14 28.93
CA ALA A 52 0.12 15.68 27.58
C ALA A 52 1.55 15.86 27.04
N ALA A 53 1.72 15.77 25.72
CA ALA A 53 3.03 15.87 25.06
C ALA A 53 3.65 17.27 25.21
N GLU A 54 2.84 18.32 25.15
CA GLU A 54 3.28 19.71 25.25
C GLU A 54 3.78 20.04 26.66
N LEU A 55 3.17 19.44 27.68
CA LEU A 55 3.53 19.64 29.09
C LEU A 55 4.84 18.94 29.47
N ALA A 56 5.32 18.00 28.68
CA ALA A 56 6.56 17.29 28.99
C ALA A 56 7.80 18.17 28.77
N VAL A 57 7.76 19.10 27.81
CA VAL A 57 8.93 19.90 27.43
C VAL A 57 9.32 20.87 28.55
N GLY A 58 10.62 20.90 28.89
CA GLY A 58 11.17 21.73 29.97
C GLY A 58 11.13 21.06 31.34
N ASN A 59 10.34 19.99 31.52
CA ASN A 59 10.32 19.23 32.76
C ASN A 59 11.52 18.28 32.87
N THR A 60 11.81 17.85 34.10
CA THR A 60 12.91 16.92 34.38
C THR A 60 12.43 15.50 34.55
N ILE A 61 13.13 14.56 33.93
CA ILE A 61 12.97 13.12 34.15
C ILE A 61 14.26 12.54 34.75
N ARG A 62 14.15 11.39 35.41
CA ARG A 62 15.29 10.71 36.01
C ARG A 62 15.58 9.41 35.27
N VAL A 63 16.78 9.29 34.71
CA VAL A 63 17.29 8.08 34.07
C VAL A 63 18.56 7.63 34.79
N ARG A 64 18.58 6.40 35.31
CA ARG A 64 19.70 5.82 36.09
C ARG A 64 20.24 6.74 37.21
N GLY A 65 19.36 7.52 37.85
CA GLY A 65 19.76 8.41 38.94
C GLY A 65 20.16 9.82 38.50
N VAL A 66 20.29 10.09 37.20
CA VAL A 66 20.65 11.40 36.64
C VAL A 66 19.39 12.13 36.18
N GLN A 67 19.29 13.41 36.54
CA GLN A 67 18.20 14.29 36.10
C GLN A 67 18.51 14.83 34.70
N LEU A 68 17.56 14.66 33.79
CA LEU A 68 17.63 15.10 32.40
C LEU A 68 16.45 16.02 32.13
N THR A 69 16.67 17.11 31.40
CA THR A 69 15.59 18.00 30.97
C THR A 69 15.01 17.52 29.65
N VAL A 70 13.69 17.39 29.57
CA VAL A 70 12.99 17.02 28.34
C VAL A 70 13.06 18.19 27.36
N LYS A 71 13.68 17.94 26.20
CA LYS A 71 13.86 18.95 25.14
C LYS A 71 12.76 18.90 24.09
N GLY A 72 12.17 17.72 23.88
CA GLY A 72 11.12 17.52 22.89
C GLY A 72 10.42 16.18 23.04
N VAL A 73 9.28 16.07 22.35
CA VAL A 73 8.45 14.87 22.29
C VAL A 73 8.17 14.53 20.83
N ILE A 74 8.39 13.28 20.48
CA ILE A 74 8.13 12.73 19.15
C ILE A 74 6.62 12.60 18.94
N ALA A 75 6.16 12.95 17.74
CA ALA A 75 4.76 12.80 17.34
C ALA A 75 4.37 11.32 17.29
N LYS A 76 3.13 11.04 17.66
CA LYS A 76 2.56 9.69 17.72
C LYS A 76 2.69 8.99 16.36
N LYS A 77 3.48 7.91 16.28
CA LYS A 77 3.50 7.01 15.11
C LYS A 77 2.40 5.95 15.21
N GLY A 78 1.89 5.70 16.41
CA GLY A 78 0.74 4.84 16.65
C GLY A 78 1.10 3.42 17.05
N THR A 79 0.07 2.59 17.20
CA THR A 79 0.19 1.22 17.69
C THR A 79 -0.07 0.26 16.53
N VAL A 80 0.87 -0.64 16.27
CA VAL A 80 0.71 -1.71 15.27
C VAL A 80 0.66 -3.03 16.01
N LEU A 81 -0.41 -3.81 15.82
CA LEU A 81 -0.57 -5.14 16.41
C LEU A 81 -0.44 -5.16 17.96
N GLY A 82 -0.92 -4.11 18.64
CA GLY A 82 -0.89 -4.01 20.10
C GLY A 82 0.47 -3.63 20.70
N GLN A 83 1.52 -3.48 19.89
CA GLN A 83 2.80 -2.92 20.33
C GLN A 83 2.89 -1.44 19.98
N SER A 84 3.23 -0.64 21.00
CA SER A 84 3.49 0.78 20.82
C SER A 84 4.91 1.01 20.33
N TRP A 85 5.03 1.78 19.25
CA TRP A 85 6.31 2.25 18.74
C TRP A 85 6.77 3.53 19.43
N ASP A 86 5.97 4.08 20.35
CA ASP A 86 6.17 5.38 20.99
C ASP A 86 6.70 5.25 22.45
N GLY A 87 7.04 4.03 22.88
CA GLY A 87 7.49 3.67 24.23
C GLY A 87 9.00 3.78 24.48
N PHE A 88 9.64 4.90 24.12
CA PHE A 88 11.09 5.06 24.22
C PHE A 88 11.54 6.43 24.76
N VAL A 89 12.82 6.51 25.17
CA VAL A 89 13.54 7.75 25.51
C VAL A 89 14.84 7.80 24.73
N MET A 90 15.05 8.90 24.00
CA MET A 90 16.29 9.17 23.30
C MET A 90 17.17 10.11 24.12
N LEU A 91 18.47 9.86 24.13
CA LEU A 91 19.50 10.72 24.70
C LEU A 91 20.53 11.10 23.63
N PRO A 92 21.26 12.22 23.77
CA PRO A 92 22.46 12.44 22.97
C PRO A 92 23.42 11.25 23.14
N LEU A 93 23.98 10.72 22.04
CA LEU A 93 24.82 9.52 22.08
C LEU A 93 26.00 9.67 23.06
N THR A 94 26.60 10.86 23.17
CA THR A 94 27.68 11.10 24.15
C THR A 94 27.21 11.05 25.61
N THR A 95 25.99 11.51 25.89
CA THR A 95 25.35 11.43 27.22
C THR A 95 24.98 9.98 27.53
N PHE A 96 24.46 9.24 26.55
CA PHE A 96 24.16 7.82 26.68
C PHE A 96 25.42 7.00 26.98
N GLU A 97 26.50 7.21 26.22
CA GLU A 97 27.81 6.56 26.45
C GLU A 97 28.37 6.85 27.85
N ALA A 98 28.15 8.05 28.38
CA ALA A 98 28.60 8.41 29.73
C ALA A 98 27.81 7.66 30.83
N LEU A 99 26.53 7.38 30.61
CA LEU A 99 25.65 6.72 31.58
C LEU A 99 25.68 5.18 31.49
N TYR A 100 25.83 4.64 30.28
CA TYR A 100 25.73 3.20 29.98
C TYR A 100 27.07 2.56 29.57
N GLY A 101 28.09 3.38 29.28
CA GLY A 101 29.39 2.93 28.80
C GLY A 101 29.46 2.81 27.28
N ARG A 102 30.69 2.82 26.74
CA ARG A 102 30.99 2.79 25.30
C ARG A 102 31.05 1.39 24.67
N ARG A 103 30.87 0.34 25.45
CA ARG A 103 31.05 -1.07 25.01
C ARG A 103 29.77 -1.71 24.48
N GLN A 104 28.75 -0.92 24.15
CA GLN A 104 27.50 -1.42 23.58
C GLN A 104 27.55 -1.40 22.05
N THR A 105 26.75 -2.27 21.44
CA THR A 105 26.59 -2.33 19.99
C THR A 105 26.12 -0.98 19.46
N THR A 106 26.88 -0.41 18.51
CA THR A 106 26.53 0.83 17.84
C THR A 106 25.85 0.49 16.52
N VAL A 107 24.63 0.96 16.33
CA VAL A 107 23.91 0.82 15.06
C VAL A 107 24.08 2.11 14.28
N ILE A 108 24.61 1.99 13.05
CA ILE A 108 24.74 3.11 12.12
C ILE A 108 23.57 3.04 11.15
N SER A 109 22.67 4.01 11.20
CA SER A 109 21.56 4.11 10.26
C SER A 109 21.89 5.06 9.12
N VAL A 110 21.66 4.62 7.89
CA VAL A 110 21.86 5.41 6.67
C VAL A 110 20.56 5.44 5.87
N LYS A 111 20.15 6.63 5.41
CA LYS A 111 18.95 6.81 4.58
C LYS A 111 19.36 7.10 3.14
N MET A 112 18.83 6.29 2.21
CA MET A 112 19.02 6.52 0.77
C MET A 112 17.93 7.43 0.21
N ALA A 113 18.28 8.24 -0.79
CA ALA A 113 17.33 9.15 -1.45
C ALA A 113 16.26 8.42 -2.27
N ALA A 114 16.57 7.23 -2.79
CA ALA A 114 15.64 6.42 -3.59
C ALA A 114 15.77 4.93 -3.21
N ALA A 115 14.65 4.20 -3.27
CA ALA A 115 14.59 2.78 -2.96
C ALA A 115 15.49 1.92 -3.88
N VAL A 116 15.61 2.32 -5.16
CA VAL A 116 16.47 1.64 -6.15
C VAL A 116 17.95 1.70 -5.77
N SER A 117 18.35 2.72 -5.00
CA SER A 117 19.74 2.92 -4.59
C SER A 117 20.13 2.15 -3.33
N VAL A 118 19.20 1.46 -2.66
CA VAL A 118 19.48 0.76 -1.39
C VAL A 118 20.49 -0.36 -1.58
N ALA A 119 20.37 -1.16 -2.63
CA ALA A 119 21.29 -2.28 -2.88
C ALA A 119 22.74 -1.81 -3.12
N ASP A 120 22.93 -0.77 -3.95
CA ASP A 120 24.25 -0.15 -4.16
C ASP A 120 24.77 0.49 -2.86
N GLY A 121 23.87 1.12 -2.08
CA GLY A 121 24.19 1.69 -0.78
C GLY A 121 24.68 0.65 0.24
N MET A 122 24.12 -0.56 0.25
CA MET A 122 24.57 -1.65 1.12
C MET A 122 26.00 -2.07 0.79
N LEU A 123 26.30 -2.30 -0.48
CA LEU A 123 27.65 -2.69 -0.92
C LEU A 123 28.69 -1.64 -0.50
N ARG A 124 28.37 -0.36 -0.70
CA ARG A 124 29.25 0.74 -0.26
C ARG A 124 29.36 0.84 1.27
N ALA A 125 28.28 0.57 2.00
CA ALA A 125 28.31 0.56 3.45
C ALA A 125 29.17 -0.59 3.98
N GLU A 126 29.07 -1.77 3.38
CA GLU A 126 29.91 -2.92 3.67
C GLU A 126 31.38 -2.59 3.40
N GLU A 127 31.72 -2.09 2.21
CA GLU A 127 33.09 -1.66 1.88
C GLU A 127 33.63 -0.62 2.87
N ALA A 128 32.84 0.39 3.20
CA ALA A 128 33.22 1.42 4.16
C ALA A 128 33.46 0.85 5.57
N MET A 129 32.62 -0.09 6.02
CA MET A 129 32.76 -0.76 7.31
C MET A 129 33.98 -1.68 7.35
N ARG A 130 34.25 -2.45 6.28
CA ARG A 130 35.47 -3.27 6.16
C ARG A 130 36.73 -2.40 6.25
N ILE A 131 36.73 -1.23 5.61
CA ILE A 131 37.84 -0.26 5.70
C ILE A 131 37.95 0.30 7.13
N ALA A 132 36.84 0.73 7.73
CA ALA A 132 36.83 1.29 9.08
C ALA A 132 37.33 0.29 10.14
N HIS A 133 36.96 -0.99 9.98
CA HIS A 133 37.35 -2.10 10.84
C HIS A 133 38.72 -2.71 10.45
N ARG A 134 39.33 -2.21 9.37
CA ARG A 134 40.65 -2.64 8.86
C ARG A 134 40.71 -4.14 8.53
N LEU A 135 39.62 -4.69 8.02
CA LEU A 135 39.51 -6.10 7.63
C LEU A 135 40.30 -6.38 6.35
N ARG A 136 40.99 -7.52 6.31
CA ARG A 136 41.77 -7.93 5.13
C ARG A 136 40.86 -8.59 4.07
N PRO A 137 41.30 -8.64 2.80
CA PRO A 137 40.62 -9.46 1.79
C PRO A 137 40.53 -10.92 2.25
N GLY A 138 39.32 -11.49 2.25
CA GLY A 138 39.07 -12.87 2.69
C GLY A 138 38.88 -13.06 4.20
N GLN A 139 38.99 -12.01 5.02
CA GLN A 139 38.60 -12.05 6.43
C GLN A 139 37.07 -11.95 6.56
N GLU A 140 36.47 -12.74 7.45
CA GLU A 140 35.04 -12.66 7.77
C GLU A 140 34.69 -11.34 8.45
N ASP A 141 33.46 -10.85 8.21
CA ASP A 141 32.97 -9.60 8.78
C ASP A 141 32.58 -9.76 10.25
N ASP A 142 32.97 -8.77 11.06
CA ASP A 142 32.60 -8.64 12.48
C ASP A 142 31.42 -7.68 12.69
N PHE A 143 30.76 -7.28 11.60
CA PHE A 143 29.58 -6.43 11.56
C PHE A 143 28.52 -7.04 10.64
N THR A 144 27.27 -6.61 10.79
CA THR A 144 26.21 -6.92 9.84
C THR A 144 25.71 -5.65 9.19
N VAL A 145 25.50 -5.70 7.88
CA VAL A 145 24.81 -4.64 7.13
C VAL A 145 23.44 -5.19 6.78
N ASP A 146 22.50 -4.95 7.68
CA ASP A 146 21.10 -5.25 7.43
C ASP A 146 20.42 -4.00 6.89
N THR A 147 19.58 -4.16 5.87
CA THR A 147 18.60 -3.12 5.56
C THR A 147 17.40 -3.23 6.50
N GLY A 148 16.46 -2.30 6.38
CA GLY A 148 15.07 -2.56 6.78
C GLY A 148 14.41 -3.64 5.90
N GLU A 149 15.15 -4.70 5.55
CA GLU A 149 14.84 -5.73 4.56
C GLU A 149 13.59 -6.49 4.96
N GLY A 150 13.38 -6.72 6.26
CA GLY A 150 12.13 -7.28 6.76
C GLY A 150 10.91 -6.49 6.28
N LEU A 151 10.99 -5.15 6.31
CA LEU A 151 9.90 -4.29 5.85
C LEU A 151 9.83 -4.24 4.31
N ILE A 152 10.96 -4.04 3.62
CA ILE A 152 10.99 -3.95 2.15
C ILE A 152 10.59 -5.29 1.50
N ALA A 153 11.14 -6.41 1.98
CA ALA A 153 10.80 -7.75 1.50
C ALA A 153 9.36 -8.14 1.86
N PHE A 154 8.84 -7.73 3.02
CA PHE A 154 7.42 -7.88 3.35
C PHE A 154 6.54 -7.14 2.35
N TRP A 155 6.83 -5.86 2.07
CA TRP A 155 6.08 -5.07 1.07
C TRP A 155 6.19 -5.65 -0.33
N ALA A 156 7.38 -6.07 -0.75
CA ALA A 156 7.60 -6.69 -2.06
C ALA A 156 6.83 -8.02 -2.19
N LYS A 157 6.85 -8.86 -1.15
CA LYS A 157 6.09 -10.11 -1.09
C LYS A 157 4.58 -9.87 -1.11
N LEU A 158 4.09 -8.94 -0.29
CA LEU A 158 2.67 -8.60 -0.23
C LEU A 158 2.18 -8.05 -1.57
N THR A 159 2.93 -7.13 -2.17
CA THR A 159 2.66 -6.59 -3.51
C THR A 159 2.62 -7.73 -4.54
N ARG A 160 3.64 -8.60 -4.55
CA ARG A 160 3.67 -9.74 -5.48
C ARG A 160 2.46 -10.66 -5.31
N VAL A 161 2.05 -10.96 -4.08
CA VAL A 161 0.85 -11.77 -3.80
C VAL A 161 -0.40 -11.08 -4.32
N ILE A 162 -0.61 -9.79 -4.02
CA ILE A 162 -1.76 -9.01 -4.50
C ILE A 162 -1.81 -8.99 -6.03
N PHE A 163 -0.68 -8.67 -6.68
CA PHE A 163 -0.58 -8.61 -8.15
C PHE A 163 -0.69 -9.97 -8.84
N THR A 164 -0.59 -11.08 -8.09
CA THR A 164 -0.79 -12.43 -8.64
C THR A 164 -2.22 -12.91 -8.40
N VAL A 165 -2.76 -12.69 -7.19
CA VAL A 165 -4.06 -13.23 -6.76
C VAL A 165 -5.22 -12.38 -7.27
N VAL A 166 -5.12 -11.04 -7.23
CA VAL A 166 -6.22 -10.16 -7.65
C VAL A 166 -6.61 -10.39 -9.11
N PRO A 167 -5.68 -10.43 -10.08
CA PRO A 167 -6.05 -10.74 -11.47
C PRO A 167 -6.71 -12.10 -11.63
N ALA A 168 -6.29 -13.11 -10.87
CA ALA A 168 -6.91 -14.44 -10.90
C ALA A 168 -8.37 -14.42 -10.42
N VAL A 169 -8.64 -13.73 -9.30
CA VAL A 169 -10.01 -13.54 -8.78
C VAL A 169 -10.87 -12.74 -9.77
N VAL A 170 -10.31 -11.67 -10.34
CA VAL A 170 -10.98 -10.87 -11.38
C VAL A 170 -11.30 -11.72 -12.61
N ALA A 171 -10.37 -12.58 -13.06
CA ALA A 171 -10.60 -13.47 -14.19
C ALA A 171 -11.77 -14.44 -13.93
N ILE A 172 -11.85 -15.02 -12.72
CA ILE A 172 -12.99 -15.88 -12.33
C ILE A 172 -14.29 -15.07 -12.37
N GLY A 173 -14.29 -13.86 -11.80
CA GLY A 173 -15.46 -12.97 -11.82
C GLY A 173 -15.91 -12.59 -13.24
N ILE A 174 -14.97 -12.35 -14.14
CA ILE A 174 -15.23 -12.09 -15.55
C ILE A 174 -15.90 -13.29 -16.22
N VAL A 175 -15.42 -14.51 -15.97
CA VAL A 175 -16.02 -15.72 -16.55
C VAL A 175 -17.44 -15.92 -16.02
N VAL A 176 -17.64 -15.81 -14.71
CA VAL A 176 -18.97 -15.96 -14.09
C VAL A 176 -19.93 -14.90 -14.60
N GLY A 177 -19.53 -13.62 -14.59
CA GLY A 177 -20.34 -12.51 -15.10
C GLY A 177 -20.63 -12.64 -16.60
N GLY A 178 -19.63 -13.09 -17.38
CA GLY A 178 -19.79 -13.36 -18.79
C GLY A 178 -20.81 -14.46 -19.10
N ILE A 179 -20.78 -15.56 -18.34
CA ILE A 179 -21.78 -16.64 -18.47
C ILE A 179 -23.19 -16.12 -18.14
N VAL A 180 -23.32 -15.26 -17.13
CA VAL A 180 -24.61 -14.62 -16.79
C VAL A 180 -25.12 -13.76 -17.95
N ILE A 181 -24.27 -12.90 -18.52
CA ILE A 181 -24.62 -12.08 -19.69
C ILE A 181 -25.04 -12.98 -20.85
N MET A 182 -24.28 -14.03 -21.14
CA MET A 182 -24.58 -14.96 -22.21
C MET A 182 -25.96 -15.62 -22.03
N ASN A 183 -26.30 -16.06 -20.82
CA ASN A 183 -27.58 -16.70 -20.54
C ASN A 183 -28.75 -15.73 -20.67
N ILE A 184 -28.62 -14.51 -20.15
CA ILE A 184 -29.66 -13.48 -20.29
C ILE A 184 -29.86 -13.15 -21.77
N MET A 185 -28.79 -13.04 -22.54
CA MET A 185 -28.89 -12.78 -23.97
C MET A 185 -29.51 -13.95 -24.74
N LEU A 186 -29.23 -15.19 -24.37
CA LEU A 186 -29.90 -16.36 -24.97
C LEU A 186 -31.40 -16.37 -24.69
N MET A 187 -31.81 -16.04 -23.46
CA MET A 187 -33.22 -15.90 -23.08
C MET A 187 -33.90 -14.78 -23.87
N SER A 188 -33.27 -13.60 -23.97
CA SER A 188 -33.78 -12.46 -24.76
C SER A 188 -33.97 -12.83 -26.24
N VAL A 189 -33.06 -13.61 -26.82
CA VAL A 189 -33.20 -14.09 -28.21
C VAL A 189 -34.42 -15.01 -28.37
N THR A 190 -34.67 -15.90 -27.39
CA THR A 190 -35.84 -16.77 -27.44
C THR A 190 -37.16 -16.02 -27.27
N GLU A 191 -37.21 -15.01 -26.41
CA GLU A 191 -38.41 -14.18 -26.22
C GLU A 191 -38.71 -13.32 -27.46
N ARG A 192 -37.66 -12.78 -28.11
CA ARG A 192 -37.78 -11.92 -29.29
C ARG A 192 -37.72 -12.69 -30.62
N THR A 193 -37.92 -14.00 -30.63
CA THR A 193 -37.80 -14.84 -31.85
C THR A 193 -38.71 -14.35 -32.97
N HIS A 194 -39.98 -14.04 -32.65
CA HIS A 194 -40.97 -13.55 -33.61
C HIS A 194 -40.57 -12.21 -34.24
N GLU A 195 -40.08 -11.26 -33.44
CA GLU A 195 -39.59 -9.95 -33.92
C GLU A 195 -38.41 -10.11 -34.89
N ILE A 196 -37.48 -11.01 -34.58
CA ILE A 196 -36.33 -11.32 -35.45
C ILE A 196 -36.80 -11.94 -36.77
N GLY A 197 -37.84 -12.80 -36.73
CA GLY A 197 -38.46 -13.40 -37.91
C GLY A 197 -39.06 -12.36 -38.84
N ILE A 198 -39.80 -11.38 -38.29
CA ILE A 198 -40.37 -10.26 -39.05
C ILE A 198 -39.25 -9.44 -39.72
N LEU A 199 -38.23 -9.04 -38.96
CA LEU A 199 -37.09 -8.25 -39.47
C LEU A 199 -36.38 -8.95 -40.63
N LYS A 200 -36.13 -10.26 -40.52
CA LYS A 200 -35.50 -11.03 -41.59
C LYS A 200 -36.40 -11.19 -42.82
N SER A 201 -37.70 -11.34 -42.62
CA SER A 201 -38.68 -11.42 -43.71
C SER A 201 -38.78 -10.10 -44.49
N LEU A 202 -38.54 -8.98 -43.81
CA LEU A 202 -38.42 -7.65 -44.41
C LEU A 202 -37.04 -7.36 -45.03
N GLY A 203 -36.10 -8.32 -44.99
CA GLY A 203 -34.80 -8.23 -45.66
C GLY A 203 -33.60 -7.92 -44.76
N ALA A 204 -33.74 -7.91 -43.42
CA ALA A 204 -32.61 -7.71 -42.52
C ALA A 204 -31.56 -8.81 -42.69
N SER A 205 -30.29 -8.43 -42.89
CA SER A 205 -29.23 -9.42 -43.08
C SER A 205 -28.82 -10.06 -41.76
N ARG A 206 -28.24 -11.26 -41.81
CA ARG A 206 -27.65 -11.92 -40.63
C ARG A 206 -26.60 -11.05 -39.92
N ARG A 207 -25.93 -10.16 -40.66
CA ARG A 207 -24.92 -9.25 -40.10
C ARG A 207 -25.56 -8.13 -39.29
N ASP A 208 -26.73 -7.64 -39.69
CA ASP A 208 -27.43 -6.55 -39.01
C ASP A 208 -27.94 -7.04 -37.66
N ILE A 209 -28.62 -8.19 -37.64
CA ILE A 209 -29.08 -8.84 -36.41
C ILE A 209 -27.90 -9.12 -35.47
N ARG A 210 -26.80 -9.67 -35.98
CA ARG A 210 -25.61 -9.94 -35.16
C ARG A 210 -25.01 -8.65 -34.57
N ARG A 211 -24.92 -7.57 -35.35
CA ARG A 211 -24.38 -6.29 -34.88
C ARG A 211 -25.27 -5.66 -33.81
N GLN A 212 -26.59 -5.75 -33.96
CA GLN A 212 -27.55 -5.25 -32.98
C GLN A 212 -27.38 -5.96 -31.63
N PHE A 213 -27.44 -7.30 -31.62
CA PHE A 213 -27.29 -8.06 -30.38
C PHE A 213 -25.90 -7.92 -29.74
N LEU A 214 -24.84 -7.78 -30.56
CA LEU A 214 -23.50 -7.53 -30.04
C LEU A 214 -23.39 -6.12 -29.42
N ALA A 215 -24.02 -5.12 -30.03
CA ALA A 215 -24.08 -3.76 -29.48
C ALA A 215 -24.90 -3.72 -28.17
N GLU A 216 -26.00 -4.46 -28.09
CA GLU A 216 -26.81 -4.59 -26.86
C GLU A 216 -25.98 -5.20 -25.73
N SER A 217 -25.28 -6.31 -25.99
CA SER A 217 -24.39 -6.96 -25.01
C SER A 217 -23.22 -6.07 -24.57
N ALA A 218 -22.60 -5.38 -25.52
CA ALA A 218 -21.51 -4.43 -25.25
C ALA A 218 -22.00 -3.24 -24.41
N MET A 219 -23.20 -2.71 -24.70
CA MET A 219 -23.79 -1.61 -23.94
C MET A 219 -24.17 -2.03 -22.53
N LEU A 220 -24.79 -3.20 -22.35
CA LEU A 220 -25.09 -3.76 -21.02
C LEU A 220 -23.82 -3.93 -20.18
N SER A 221 -22.75 -4.44 -20.80
CA SER A 221 -21.48 -4.65 -20.10
C SER A 221 -20.73 -3.36 -19.83
N LEU A 222 -20.82 -2.38 -20.72
CA LEU A 222 -20.27 -1.05 -20.50
C LEU A 222 -20.99 -0.34 -19.35
N LEU A 223 -22.33 -0.39 -19.29
CA LEU A 223 -23.11 0.16 -18.19
C LEU A 223 -22.76 -0.51 -16.87
N GLY A 224 -22.65 -1.84 -16.85
CA GLY A 224 -22.15 -2.59 -15.69
C GLY A 224 -20.73 -2.18 -15.30
N GLY A 225 -19.84 -1.98 -16.28
CA GLY A 225 -18.48 -1.51 -16.07
C GLY A 225 -18.41 -0.11 -15.48
N VAL A 226 -19.25 0.83 -15.96
CA VAL A 226 -19.37 2.18 -15.41
C VAL A 226 -19.94 2.14 -13.99
N ALA A 227 -20.99 1.37 -13.75
CA ALA A 227 -21.56 1.21 -12.41
C ALA A 227 -20.54 0.60 -11.42
N GLY A 228 -19.79 -0.42 -11.86
CA GLY A 228 -18.71 -1.03 -11.10
C GLY A 228 -17.55 -0.06 -10.84
N LEU A 229 -17.20 0.78 -11.82
CA LEU A 229 -16.20 1.83 -11.65
C LEU A 229 -16.63 2.87 -10.61
N VAL A 230 -17.88 3.32 -10.65
CA VAL A 230 -18.43 4.28 -9.68
C VAL A 230 -18.42 3.66 -8.28
N ALA A 231 -18.92 2.43 -8.14
CA ALA A 231 -18.93 1.72 -6.87
C ALA A 231 -17.51 1.48 -6.32
N GLY A 232 -16.57 1.07 -7.18
CA GLY A 232 -15.17 0.88 -6.81
C GLY A 232 -14.47 2.17 -6.42
N SER A 233 -14.77 3.28 -7.10
CA SER A 233 -14.23 4.61 -6.77
C SER A 233 -14.79 5.12 -5.43
N ALA A 234 -16.09 4.90 -5.17
CA ALA A 234 -16.70 5.22 -3.88
C ALA A 234 -16.09 4.38 -2.74
N LEU A 235 -15.83 3.10 -2.99
CA LEU A 235 -15.15 2.23 -2.01
C LEU A 235 -13.71 2.70 -1.75
N ALA A 236 -12.97 3.11 -2.80
CA ALA A 236 -11.62 3.66 -2.63
C ALA A 236 -11.64 4.93 -1.77
N ALA A 237 -12.59 5.84 -2.00
CA ALA A 237 -12.74 7.05 -1.18
C ALA A 237 -13.09 6.73 0.29
N LEU A 238 -13.93 5.72 0.53
CA LEU A 238 -14.24 5.25 1.89
C LEU A 238 -13.00 4.68 2.59
N VAL A 239 -12.16 3.92 1.87
CA VAL A 239 -10.91 3.36 2.41
C VAL A 239 -9.90 4.46 2.73
N GLU A 240 -9.80 5.49 1.89
CA GLU A 240 -8.93 6.65 2.14
C GLU A 240 -9.37 7.43 3.38
N LEU A 241 -10.69 7.53 3.65
CA LEU A 241 -11.21 8.19 4.84
C LEU A 241 -11.03 7.35 6.12
N ALA A 242 -11.20 6.03 6.00
CA ALA A 242 -11.19 5.10 7.14
C ALA A 242 -9.80 4.54 7.48
N SER A 243 -8.81 4.71 6.62
CA SER A 243 -7.46 4.14 6.79
C SER A 243 -6.37 5.11 6.34
N PRO A 244 -5.14 5.00 6.89
CA PRO A 244 -4.01 5.81 6.44
C PRO A 244 -3.44 5.38 5.08
N LEU A 245 -4.09 4.45 4.36
CA LEU A 245 -3.60 3.94 3.08
C LEU A 245 -4.02 4.87 1.93
N PRO A 246 -3.08 5.30 1.07
CA PRO A 246 -3.41 6.14 -0.08
C PRO A 246 -4.16 5.32 -1.14
N ALA A 247 -5.49 5.42 -1.17
CA ALA A 247 -6.34 4.74 -2.15
C ALA A 247 -6.64 5.63 -3.36
N ARG A 248 -5.69 5.71 -4.32
CA ARG A 248 -5.83 6.55 -5.51
C ARG A 248 -6.33 5.76 -6.73
N VAL A 249 -7.36 6.26 -7.38
CA VAL A 249 -7.83 5.75 -8.69
C VAL A 249 -7.04 6.43 -9.81
N THR A 250 -6.33 5.64 -10.61
CA THR A 250 -5.50 6.17 -11.72
C THR A 250 -6.25 6.17 -13.05
N ALA A 251 -5.97 7.12 -13.94
CA ALA A 251 -6.66 7.21 -15.24
C ALA A 251 -6.50 5.95 -16.11
N TRP A 252 -5.32 5.32 -16.08
CA TRP A 252 -5.07 4.10 -16.86
C TRP A 252 -5.89 2.91 -16.32
N SER A 253 -6.08 2.80 -15.01
CA SER A 253 -6.89 1.70 -14.42
C SER A 253 -8.36 1.83 -14.79
N VAL A 254 -8.86 3.07 -14.96
CA VAL A 254 -10.21 3.32 -15.49
C VAL A 254 -10.35 2.81 -16.92
N ALA A 255 -9.38 3.13 -17.79
CA ALA A 255 -9.37 2.67 -19.17
C ALA A 255 -9.33 1.13 -19.25
N VAL A 256 -8.52 0.49 -18.41
CA VAL A 256 -8.45 -0.98 -18.32
C VAL A 256 -9.78 -1.57 -17.84
N ALA A 257 -10.43 -1.00 -16.82
CA ALA A 257 -11.70 -1.50 -16.31
C ALA A 257 -12.83 -1.40 -17.35
N LEU A 258 -12.97 -0.25 -18.02
CA LEU A 258 -13.96 -0.07 -19.08
C LEU A 258 -13.65 -0.94 -20.31
N GLY A 259 -12.38 -1.04 -20.68
CA GLY A 259 -11.92 -1.90 -21.77
C GLY A 259 -12.21 -3.37 -21.51
N LEU A 260 -11.99 -3.85 -20.28
CA LEU A 260 -12.36 -5.20 -19.86
C LEU A 260 -13.88 -5.40 -19.94
N GLY A 261 -14.68 -4.47 -19.41
CA GLY A 261 -16.14 -4.57 -19.46
C GLY A 261 -16.68 -4.72 -20.89
N VAL A 262 -16.23 -3.88 -21.82
CA VAL A 262 -16.61 -3.99 -23.25
C VAL A 262 -16.13 -5.30 -23.86
N SER A 263 -14.89 -5.71 -23.57
CA SER A 263 -14.33 -6.96 -24.09
C SER A 263 -15.14 -8.18 -23.65
N VAL A 264 -15.56 -8.22 -22.38
CA VAL A 264 -16.40 -9.29 -21.84
C VAL A 264 -17.77 -9.32 -22.52
N GLY A 265 -18.42 -8.17 -22.66
CA GLY A 265 -19.72 -8.08 -23.36
C GLY A 265 -19.66 -8.55 -24.80
N ILE A 266 -18.56 -8.25 -25.50
CA ILE A 266 -18.34 -8.73 -26.87
C ILE A 266 -18.13 -10.24 -26.87
N VAL A 267 -17.17 -10.76 -26.10
CA VAL A 267 -16.80 -12.19 -26.10
C VAL A 267 -18.00 -13.08 -25.77
N PHE A 268 -18.73 -12.77 -24.70
CA PHE A 268 -19.88 -13.56 -24.27
C PHE A 268 -21.17 -13.26 -25.06
N GLY A 269 -21.26 -12.11 -25.74
CA GLY A 269 -22.36 -11.76 -26.62
C GLY A 269 -22.27 -12.39 -28.01
N VAL A 270 -21.10 -12.84 -28.46
CA VAL A 270 -20.90 -13.41 -29.81
C VAL A 270 -21.76 -14.65 -30.05
N TYR A 271 -21.81 -15.58 -29.08
CA TYR A 271 -22.59 -16.81 -29.21
C TYR A 271 -24.11 -16.56 -29.37
N PRO A 272 -24.79 -15.83 -28.45
CA PRO A 272 -26.21 -15.53 -28.60
C PRO A 272 -26.51 -14.69 -29.85
N ALA A 273 -25.67 -13.70 -30.17
CA ALA A 273 -25.83 -12.90 -31.38
C ALA A 273 -25.71 -13.74 -32.67
N HIS A 274 -24.84 -14.75 -32.67
CA HIS A 274 -24.72 -15.70 -33.78
C HIS A 274 -25.96 -16.59 -33.90
N ARG A 275 -26.51 -17.04 -32.76
CA ARG A 275 -27.74 -17.85 -32.71
C ARG A 275 -28.94 -17.07 -33.26
N ALA A 276 -29.16 -15.84 -32.79
CA ALA A 276 -30.21 -14.94 -33.28
C ALA A 276 -30.12 -14.69 -34.80
N ALA A 277 -28.90 -14.41 -35.27
CA ALA A 277 -28.63 -14.19 -36.68
C ALA A 277 -28.89 -15.42 -37.57
N ARG A 278 -28.98 -16.63 -37.01
CA ARG A 278 -29.22 -17.87 -37.76
C ARG A 278 -30.66 -18.40 -37.73
N LEU A 279 -31.56 -17.82 -36.94
CA LEU A 279 -32.98 -18.18 -36.94
C LEU A 279 -33.60 -18.16 -38.35
N ASP A 280 -34.38 -19.18 -38.71
CA ASP A 280 -35.12 -19.22 -39.97
C ASP A 280 -36.37 -18.34 -39.84
N PRO A 281 -36.64 -17.41 -40.80
CA PRO A 281 -37.83 -16.57 -40.75
C PRO A 281 -39.13 -17.36 -40.71
N ILE A 282 -39.18 -18.53 -41.37
CA ILE A 282 -40.39 -19.35 -41.44
C ILE A 282 -40.65 -20.00 -40.08
N GLU A 283 -39.62 -20.61 -39.46
CA GLU A 283 -39.74 -21.21 -38.12
C GLU A 283 -40.05 -20.15 -37.05
N ALA A 284 -39.46 -18.96 -37.16
CA ALA A 284 -39.65 -17.87 -36.21
C ALA A 284 -41.07 -17.26 -36.24
N LEU A 285 -41.80 -17.38 -37.35
CA LEU A 285 -43.18 -16.94 -37.49
C LEU A 285 -44.20 -18.03 -37.16
N HIS A 286 -43.78 -19.31 -37.19
CA HIS A 286 -44.64 -20.47 -36.92
C HIS A 286 -44.64 -20.88 -35.44
N SER A 287 -43.70 -20.34 -34.64
CA SER A 287 -43.62 -20.60 -33.20
C SER A 287 -44.71 -19.83 -32.44
N GLU A 288 -45.93 -20.35 -32.50
CA GLU A 288 -46.99 -20.20 -31.49
C GLU A 288 -47.49 -21.61 -31.11
#